data_AF-A0A962PD44-F1
#
_entry.id   AF-A0A962PD44-F1
#
_cell.length_a   1.000
_cell.length_b   1.000
_cell.length_c   1.000
_cell.angle_alpha   90.00
_cell.angle_beta   90.00
_cell.angle_gamma   90.00
#
_symmetry.space_group_name_H-M   'P 1'
#
loop_
_entity.id
_entity.type
_entity.pdbx_description
1 polymer ?
#
loop_
_entity_poly.entity_id
_entity_poly.type
_entity_poly.pdbx_seq_one_letter_code
_entity_poly.pdbx_strand_id
1 'polypeptide(L)'
;MNELFSELLEPSLVTLVYGCLAISAGSAIWSLIVKDWLWLKTARYGVYGLAILLPCYLWQITVELTDTDWQNLFSSAFLVISQSNLGQMWLLMCGGQLLALFAILYRPLTAPYRQITLLSAVFVYALARAASGHAAEAGLLGGAVWIHAIHILAACLWLGLIICYLLTFTHNKNNLPHNTQQLSELATLCLMALVLTGFADSLRIYQLADNFWQSNYAKILFLKLAIIAIALSLAATNRFYTLPRLANKASLFCWLVAIESIVIGLVLGVASYLGGLMP
;
A
#
# COMPACT_ATOMS: atom_id res chain seq x y z
N MET A 1 9.46 20.23 19.09
CA MET A 1 8.79 19.05 18.51
C MET A 1 9.54 17.84 19.06
N ASN A 2 8.88 16.88 19.73
CA ASN A 2 9.60 15.74 20.34
C ASN A 2 10.29 14.92 19.23
N GLU A 3 11.54 14.48 19.43
CA GLU A 3 12.32 13.70 18.45
C GLU A 3 11.54 12.46 17.93
N LEU A 4 10.78 11.81 18.82
CA LEU A 4 9.90 10.69 18.48
C LEU A 4 8.82 11.05 17.45
N PHE A 5 8.32 12.30 17.49
CA PHE A 5 7.29 12.76 16.56
C PHE A 5 7.88 12.94 15.15
N SER A 6 9.09 13.49 15.03
CA SER A 6 9.78 13.60 13.74
C SER A 6 10.11 12.24 13.14
N GLU A 7 10.58 11.28 13.95
CA GLU A 7 10.94 9.93 13.48
C GLU A 7 9.74 9.12 12.98
N LEU A 8 8.55 9.30 13.57
CA LEU A 8 7.36 8.52 13.21
C LEU A 8 6.47 9.22 12.17
N LEU A 9 6.67 10.52 11.92
CA LEU A 9 5.82 11.31 11.04
C LEU A 9 5.87 10.79 9.60
N GLU A 10 7.06 10.64 9.02
CA GLU A 10 7.20 10.11 7.67
C GLU A 10 6.61 8.69 7.55
N PRO A 11 7.03 7.67 8.34
CA PRO A 11 6.44 6.33 8.29
C PRO A 11 4.91 6.31 8.42
N SER A 12 4.35 7.18 9.25
CA SER A 12 2.89 7.28 9.43
C SER A 12 2.19 7.84 8.19
N LEU A 13 2.72 8.89 7.56
CA LEU A 13 2.21 9.46 6.32
C LEU A 13 2.27 8.44 5.18
N VAL A 14 3.39 7.72 5.05
CA VAL A 14 3.57 6.66 4.07
C VAL A 14 2.52 5.55 4.25
N THR A 15 2.31 5.12 5.50
CA THR A 15 1.33 4.08 5.83
C THR A 15 -0.09 4.51 5.47
N LEU A 16 -0.44 5.77 5.74
CA LEU A 16 -1.74 6.34 5.35
C LEU A 16 -1.90 6.39 3.82
N VAL A 17 -0.86 6.78 3.09
CA VAL A 17 -0.85 6.75 1.61
C VAL A 17 -1.12 5.34 1.09
N TYR A 18 -0.42 4.32 1.62
CA TYR A 18 -0.67 2.93 1.26
C TYR A 18 -2.08 2.46 1.61
N GLY A 19 -2.63 2.89 2.75
CA GLY A 19 -4.02 2.62 3.12
C GLY A 19 -5.02 3.21 2.11
N CYS A 20 -4.83 4.45 1.67
CA CYS A 20 -5.68 5.07 0.67
C CYS A 20 -5.55 4.42 -0.72
N LEU A 21 -4.34 4.00 -1.12
CA LEU A 21 -4.12 3.23 -2.34
C LEU A 21 -4.80 1.85 -2.26
N ALA A 22 -4.71 1.18 -1.12
CA ALA A 22 -5.37 -0.08 -0.86
C ALA A 22 -6.90 0.04 -1.00
N ILE A 23 -7.51 1.05 -0.38
CA ILE A 23 -8.96 1.29 -0.51
C ILE A 23 -9.34 1.55 -1.98
N SER A 24 -8.54 2.33 -2.71
CA SER A 24 -8.80 2.66 -4.11
C SER A 24 -8.73 1.42 -5.02
N ALA A 25 -7.62 0.68 -4.94
CA ALA A 25 -7.39 -0.53 -5.74
C ALA A 25 -8.34 -1.66 -5.37
N GLY A 26 -8.51 -1.90 -4.07
CA GLY A 26 -9.44 -2.88 -3.53
C GLY A 26 -10.87 -2.61 -3.98
N SER A 27 -11.33 -1.36 -3.94
CA SER A 27 -12.67 -1.00 -4.42
C SER A 27 -12.86 -1.33 -5.90
N ALA A 28 -11.87 -1.00 -6.75
CA ALA A 28 -11.93 -1.28 -8.18
C ALA A 28 -11.97 -2.78 -8.46
N ILE A 29 -11.06 -3.57 -7.88
CA ILE A 29 -11.03 -5.03 -8.11
C ILE A 29 -12.26 -5.72 -7.51
N TRP A 30 -12.68 -5.32 -6.30
CA TRP A 30 -13.82 -5.94 -5.63
C TRP A 30 -15.14 -5.76 -6.39
N SER A 31 -15.27 -4.65 -7.12
CA SER A 31 -16.44 -4.41 -7.99
C SER A 31 -16.57 -5.36 -9.17
N LEU A 32 -15.50 -6.09 -9.53
CA LEU A 32 -15.55 -7.17 -10.52
C LEU A 32 -16.18 -8.45 -9.94
N ILE A 33 -16.10 -8.64 -8.61
CA ILE A 33 -16.63 -9.80 -7.89
C ILE A 33 -18.08 -9.52 -7.47
N VAL A 34 -18.33 -8.37 -6.86
CA VAL A 34 -19.63 -8.01 -6.28
C VAL A 34 -20.25 -6.86 -7.08
N LYS A 35 -21.22 -7.17 -7.94
CA LYS A 35 -21.83 -6.18 -8.85
C LYS A 35 -22.60 -5.07 -8.13
N ASP A 36 -23.26 -5.39 -7.02
CA ASP A 36 -24.06 -4.42 -6.24
C ASP A 36 -23.20 -3.57 -5.29
N TRP A 37 -21.88 -3.75 -5.31
CA TRP A 37 -20.94 -3.02 -4.47
C TRP A 37 -20.85 -1.54 -4.88
N LEU A 38 -21.00 -0.64 -3.91
CA LEU A 38 -20.89 0.82 -4.08
C LEU A 38 -19.43 1.27 -4.23
N TRP A 39 -18.70 0.65 -5.15
CA TRP A 39 -17.26 0.76 -5.28
C TRP A 39 -16.76 2.18 -5.53
N LEU A 40 -17.54 2.99 -6.25
CA LEU A 40 -17.19 4.38 -6.51
C LEU A 40 -17.23 5.22 -5.23
N LYS A 41 -18.15 4.90 -4.29
CA LYS A 41 -18.23 5.60 -2.99
C LYS A 41 -17.00 5.27 -2.15
N THR A 42 -16.59 4.00 -2.10
CA THR A 42 -15.43 3.58 -1.31
C THR A 42 -14.12 4.07 -1.92
N ALA A 43 -13.98 3.99 -3.25
CA ALA A 43 -12.83 4.53 -3.98
C ALA A 43 -12.63 6.03 -3.73
N ARG A 44 -13.72 6.82 -3.66
CA ARG A 44 -13.65 8.27 -3.37
C ARG A 44 -12.97 8.58 -2.03
N TYR A 45 -13.19 7.79 -0.99
CA TYR A 45 -12.51 8.01 0.30
C TYR A 45 -10.98 7.85 0.16
N GLY A 46 -10.53 6.82 -0.58
CA GLY A 46 -9.11 6.63 -0.87
C GLY A 46 -8.54 7.81 -1.67
N VAL A 47 -9.19 8.19 -2.77
CA VAL A 47 -8.72 9.27 -3.66
C VAL A 47 -8.71 10.63 -2.97
N TYR A 48 -9.72 10.96 -2.16
CA TYR A 48 -9.73 12.21 -1.39
C TYR A 48 -8.71 12.20 -0.25
N GLY A 49 -8.50 11.04 0.40
CA GLY A 49 -7.42 10.88 1.38
C GLY A 49 -6.06 11.16 0.76
N LEU A 50 -5.78 10.60 -0.42
CA LEU A 50 -4.54 10.89 -1.17
C LEU A 50 -4.38 12.38 -1.49
N ALA A 51 -5.46 13.05 -1.92
CA ALA A 51 -5.43 14.49 -2.22
C ALA A 51 -4.98 15.34 -1.01
N ILE A 52 -5.33 14.92 0.21
CA ILE A 52 -4.93 15.57 1.45
C ILE A 52 -3.50 15.18 1.84
N LEU A 53 -3.13 13.91 1.66
CA LEU A 53 -1.83 13.38 2.08
C LEU A 53 -0.67 13.82 1.19
N LEU A 54 -0.86 14.06 -0.12
CA LEU A 54 0.23 14.48 -1.01
C LEU A 54 0.90 15.80 -0.59
N PRO A 55 0.15 16.88 -0.31
CA PRO A 55 0.77 18.10 0.20
C PRO A 55 1.50 17.89 1.53
N CYS A 56 0.94 17.08 2.44
CA CYS A 56 1.60 16.74 3.70
C CYS A 56 2.92 15.99 3.48
N TYR A 57 2.95 15.09 2.50
CA TYR A 57 4.14 14.34 2.14
C TYR A 57 5.20 15.22 1.48
N LEU A 58 4.81 16.16 0.61
CA LEU A 58 5.74 17.16 0.07
C LEU A 58 6.31 18.05 1.16
N TRP A 59 5.45 18.48 2.08
CA TRP A 59 5.86 19.28 3.23
C TRP A 59 6.91 18.55 4.07
N GLN A 60 6.67 17.28 4.40
CA GLN A 60 7.62 16.42 5.12
C GLN A 60 8.97 16.34 4.41
N ILE A 61 8.98 15.94 3.12
CA ILE A 61 10.21 15.82 2.32
C ILE A 61 10.95 17.16 2.26
N THR A 62 10.22 18.27 2.13
CA THR A 62 10.82 19.60 2.03
C THR A 62 11.53 19.96 3.33
N VAL A 63 10.85 19.80 4.47
CA VAL A 63 11.44 20.10 5.77
C VAL A 63 12.66 19.22 6.02
N GLU A 64 12.58 17.92 5.72
CA GLU A 64 13.66 16.96 5.94
C GLU A 64 14.91 17.22 5.08
N LEU A 65 14.74 17.64 3.81
CA LEU A 65 15.88 17.89 2.92
C LEU A 65 16.50 19.29 3.05
N THR A 66 15.77 20.26 3.60
CA THR A 66 16.19 21.67 3.56
C THR A 66 16.24 22.36 4.92
N ASP A 67 15.83 21.68 6.00
CA ASP A 67 15.73 22.23 7.36
C ASP A 67 15.03 23.60 7.39
N THR A 68 14.02 23.78 6.53
CA THR A 68 13.40 25.08 6.25
C THR A 68 12.28 25.45 7.21
N ASP A 69 12.16 26.74 7.50
CA ASP A 69 11.07 27.31 8.29
C ASP A 69 9.81 27.60 7.43
N TRP A 70 8.66 27.81 8.09
CA TRP A 70 7.38 28.11 7.44
C TRP A 70 7.42 29.26 6.43
N GLN A 71 8.25 30.28 6.66
CA GLN A 71 8.37 31.44 5.78
C GLN A 71 9.03 31.09 4.44
N ASN A 72 9.97 30.14 4.44
CA ASN A 72 10.75 29.72 3.27
C ASN A 72 10.24 28.40 2.67
N LEU A 73 9.14 27.86 3.19
CA LEU A 73 8.61 26.57 2.78
C LEU A 73 8.34 26.51 1.27
N PHE A 74 7.76 27.57 0.69
CA PHE A 74 7.40 27.57 -0.73
C PHE A 74 8.63 27.58 -1.64
N SER A 75 9.62 28.42 -1.37
CA SER A 75 10.87 28.47 -2.15
C SER A 75 11.66 27.17 -2.01
N SER A 76 11.67 26.59 -0.81
CA SER A 76 12.33 25.31 -0.53
C SER A 76 11.62 24.15 -1.21
N ALA A 77 10.29 24.12 -1.19
CA ALA A 77 9.50 23.11 -1.89
C ALA A 77 9.72 23.19 -3.41
N PHE A 78 9.81 24.39 -3.98
CA PHE A 78 10.14 24.57 -5.38
C PHE A 78 11.54 24.03 -5.72
N LEU A 79 12.53 24.29 -4.86
CA LEU A 79 13.88 23.75 -4.99
C LEU A 79 13.86 22.22 -4.95
N VAL A 80 13.18 21.63 -3.97
CA VAL A 80 13.06 20.16 -3.83
C VAL A 80 12.39 19.55 -5.06
N ILE A 81 11.28 20.12 -5.53
CA ILE A 81 10.57 19.65 -6.73
C ILE A 81 11.46 19.70 -7.98
N SER A 82 12.23 20.78 -8.14
CA SER A 82 13.02 21.01 -9.36
C SER A 82 14.38 20.29 -9.36
N GLN A 83 15.02 20.15 -8.20
CA GLN A 83 16.41 19.70 -8.10
C GLN A 83 16.58 18.31 -7.46
N SER A 84 15.55 17.75 -6.83
CA SER A 84 15.65 16.43 -6.18
C SER A 84 14.86 15.35 -6.90
N ASN A 85 15.39 14.11 -6.87
CA ASN A 85 14.67 12.94 -7.37
C ASN A 85 13.36 12.71 -6.60
N LEU A 86 13.36 12.92 -5.27
CA LEU A 86 12.16 12.80 -4.43
C LEU A 86 11.05 13.75 -4.87
N GLY A 87 11.40 14.99 -5.20
CA GLY A 87 10.47 15.99 -5.73
C GLY A 87 9.90 15.62 -7.10
N GLN A 88 10.73 15.05 -7.99
CA GLN A 88 10.27 14.53 -9.28
C GLN A 88 9.33 13.32 -9.12
N MET A 89 9.60 12.42 -8.18
CA MET A 89 8.70 11.31 -7.88
C MET A 89 7.39 11.79 -7.24
N TRP A 90 7.43 12.85 -6.43
CA TRP A 90 6.21 13.51 -5.95
C TRP A 90 5.36 14.07 -7.11
N LEU A 91 5.96 14.67 -8.13
CA LEU A 91 5.23 15.09 -9.35
C LEU A 91 4.61 13.89 -10.07
N LEU A 92 5.29 12.74 -10.13
CA LEU A 92 4.73 11.53 -10.69
C LEU A 92 3.51 11.03 -9.89
N MET A 93 3.55 11.14 -8.55
CA MET A 93 2.39 10.88 -7.69
C MET A 93 1.23 11.85 -7.94
N CYS A 94 1.53 13.14 -8.19
CA CYS A 94 0.51 14.11 -8.63
C CYS A 94 -0.14 13.69 -9.96
N GLY A 95 0.62 13.17 -10.91
CA GLY A 95 0.09 12.56 -12.13
C GLY A 95 -0.87 11.39 -11.84
N GLY A 96 -0.47 10.49 -10.94
CA GLY A 96 -1.35 9.43 -10.42
C GLY A 96 -2.63 9.98 -9.79
N GLN A 97 -2.54 11.04 -8.98
CA GLN A 97 -3.70 11.66 -8.35
C GLN A 97 -4.68 12.24 -9.36
N LEU A 98 -4.18 12.90 -10.41
CA LEU A 98 -5.01 13.45 -11.48
C LEU A 98 -5.74 12.34 -12.23
N LEU A 99 -5.07 11.21 -12.53
CA LEU A 99 -5.71 10.03 -13.11
C LEU A 99 -6.79 9.44 -12.18
N ALA A 100 -6.52 9.37 -10.88
CA ALA A 100 -7.49 8.88 -9.90
C ALA A 100 -8.73 9.79 -9.82
N LEU A 101 -8.53 11.11 -9.75
CA LEU A 101 -9.61 12.10 -9.78
C LEU A 101 -10.41 12.02 -11.08
N PHE A 102 -9.74 11.89 -12.22
CA PHE A 102 -10.39 11.69 -13.52
C PHE A 102 -11.29 10.44 -13.50
N ALA A 103 -10.78 9.31 -12.99
CA ALA A 103 -11.55 8.07 -12.88
C ALA A 103 -12.84 8.21 -12.04
N ILE A 104 -12.80 8.98 -10.94
CA ILE A 104 -13.95 9.11 -10.03
C ILE A 104 -14.92 10.25 -10.38
N LEU A 105 -14.43 11.33 -11.01
CA LEU A 105 -15.21 12.54 -11.27
C LEU A 105 -15.76 12.60 -12.71
N TYR A 106 -15.03 12.11 -13.70
CA TYR A 106 -15.43 12.27 -15.10
C TYR A 106 -16.60 11.33 -15.44
N ARG A 107 -17.81 11.90 -15.49
CA ARG A 107 -19.09 11.17 -15.64
C ARG A 107 -19.19 10.26 -16.90
N PRO A 108 -18.69 10.68 -18.07
CA PRO A 108 -18.86 9.89 -19.30
C PRO A 108 -18.15 8.53 -19.33
N LEU A 109 -17.19 8.26 -18.45
CA LEU A 109 -16.52 6.96 -18.41
C LEU A 109 -17.47 5.86 -17.91
N THR A 110 -17.50 4.75 -18.65
CA THR A 110 -18.15 3.52 -18.20
C THR A 110 -17.35 2.88 -17.06
N ALA A 111 -17.99 2.01 -16.28
CA ALA A 111 -17.37 1.33 -15.14
C ALA A 111 -15.99 0.68 -15.46
N PRO A 112 -15.81 -0.12 -16.53
CA PRO A 112 -14.52 -0.75 -16.82
C PRO A 112 -13.40 0.27 -17.07
N TYR A 113 -13.66 1.33 -17.82
CA TYR A 113 -12.64 2.35 -18.06
C TYR A 113 -12.28 3.12 -16.78
N ARG A 114 -13.24 3.36 -15.89
CA ARG A 114 -12.95 3.97 -14.57
C ARG A 114 -12.07 3.06 -13.71
N GLN A 115 -12.39 1.76 -13.67
CA GLN A 115 -11.62 0.77 -12.91
C GLN A 115 -10.17 0.71 -13.43
N ILE A 116 -9.99 0.56 -14.75
CA ILE A 116 -8.66 0.53 -15.38
C ILE A 116 -7.90 1.83 -15.08
N THR A 117 -8.53 2.99 -15.26
CA THR A 117 -7.89 4.29 -14.98
C THR A 117 -7.47 4.41 -13.52
N LEU A 118 -8.31 3.97 -12.58
CA LEU A 118 -8.00 4.02 -11.15
C LEU A 118 -6.87 3.04 -10.77
N LEU A 119 -6.83 1.85 -11.37
CA LEU A 119 -5.75 0.89 -11.16
C LEU A 119 -4.43 1.38 -11.75
N SER A 120 -4.48 2.01 -12.93
CA SER A 120 -3.32 2.69 -13.53
C SER A 120 -2.81 3.82 -12.63
N ALA A 121 -3.70 4.60 -12.02
CA ALA A 121 -3.34 5.63 -11.06
C ALA A 121 -2.60 5.03 -9.85
N VAL A 122 -3.13 3.96 -9.25
CA VAL A 122 -2.49 3.25 -8.13
C VAL A 122 -1.12 2.70 -8.53
N PHE A 123 -0.98 2.17 -9.75
CA PHE A 123 0.31 1.73 -10.26
C PHE A 123 1.32 2.87 -10.38
N VAL A 124 0.92 4.02 -10.92
CA VAL A 124 1.79 5.21 -11.01
C VAL A 124 2.26 5.64 -9.61
N TYR A 125 1.40 5.60 -8.60
CA TYR A 125 1.80 5.84 -7.21
C TYR A 125 2.82 4.82 -6.71
N ALA A 126 2.55 3.53 -6.89
CA ALA A 126 3.45 2.47 -6.44
C ALA A 126 4.83 2.58 -7.10
N LEU A 127 4.86 2.91 -8.39
CA LEU A 127 6.10 3.15 -9.14
C LEU A 127 6.86 4.37 -8.61
N ALA A 128 6.18 5.51 -8.43
CA ALA A 128 6.80 6.71 -7.89
C ALA A 128 7.36 6.48 -6.48
N ARG A 129 6.62 5.75 -5.63
CA ARG A 129 7.07 5.37 -4.28
C ARG A 129 8.30 4.47 -4.34
N ALA A 130 8.31 3.47 -5.22
CA ALA A 130 9.45 2.60 -5.38
C ALA A 130 10.70 3.33 -5.85
N ALA A 131 10.54 4.29 -6.77
CA ALA A 131 11.62 5.13 -7.27
C ALA A 131 12.00 6.29 -6.33
N SER A 132 11.43 6.35 -5.13
CA SER A 132 11.79 7.34 -4.09
C SER A 132 12.77 6.77 -3.04
N GLY A 133 12.92 5.45 -2.91
CA GLY A 133 13.78 4.81 -1.89
C GLY A 133 15.10 4.26 -2.46
N HIS A 134 15.74 3.34 -1.74
CA HIS A 134 16.99 2.65 -2.15
C HIS A 134 16.91 1.91 -3.49
N ALA A 135 15.71 1.67 -4.01
CA ALA A 135 15.56 1.09 -5.35
C ALA A 135 15.85 2.12 -6.45
N ALA A 136 15.75 3.43 -6.15
CA ALA A 136 15.97 4.52 -7.08
C ALA A 136 17.38 4.58 -7.65
N GLU A 137 18.38 4.05 -6.94
CA GLU A 137 19.77 3.95 -7.40
C GLU A 137 19.90 3.14 -8.70
N ALA A 138 18.99 2.19 -8.94
CA ALA A 138 18.93 1.43 -10.19
C ALA A 138 18.31 2.21 -11.36
N GLY A 139 17.82 3.43 -11.11
CA GLY A 139 17.04 4.24 -12.06
C GLY A 139 15.59 3.78 -12.21
N LEU A 140 14.73 4.65 -12.77
CA LEU A 140 13.29 4.41 -12.89
C LEU A 140 12.93 3.13 -13.70
N LEU A 141 13.75 2.79 -14.69
CA LEU A 141 13.59 1.58 -15.51
C LEU A 141 14.38 0.38 -14.96
N GLY A 142 15.09 0.56 -13.84
CA GLY A 142 15.87 -0.49 -13.21
C GLY A 142 15.00 -1.56 -12.56
N GLY A 143 15.41 -2.83 -12.65
CA GLY A 143 14.64 -3.95 -12.12
C GLY A 143 14.27 -3.82 -10.64
N ALA A 144 15.11 -3.19 -9.82
CA ALA A 144 14.84 -2.95 -8.40
C ALA A 144 13.58 -2.09 -8.17
N VAL A 145 13.40 -1.02 -8.97
CA VAL A 145 12.21 -0.15 -8.88
C VAL A 145 10.94 -0.93 -9.24
N TRP A 146 11.00 -1.75 -10.28
CA TRP A 146 9.85 -2.53 -10.73
C TRP A 146 9.47 -3.64 -9.75
N ILE A 147 10.45 -4.36 -9.21
CA ILE A 147 10.24 -5.37 -8.16
C ILE A 147 9.57 -4.72 -6.96
N HIS A 148 10.08 -3.58 -6.49
CA HIS A 148 9.53 -2.90 -5.33
C HIS A 148 8.16 -2.27 -5.61
N ALA A 149 7.92 -1.75 -6.82
CA ALA A 149 6.61 -1.25 -7.23
C ALA A 149 5.56 -2.37 -7.26
N ILE A 150 5.92 -3.55 -7.76
CA ILE A 150 5.05 -4.74 -7.74
C ILE A 150 4.80 -5.18 -6.29
N HIS A 151 5.80 -5.11 -5.41
CA HIS A 151 5.64 -5.40 -3.98
C HIS A 151 4.61 -4.47 -3.33
N ILE A 152 4.74 -3.16 -3.55
CA ILE A 152 3.79 -2.15 -3.03
C ILE A 152 2.39 -2.38 -3.59
N LEU A 153 2.27 -2.62 -4.90
CA LEU A 153 0.99 -2.92 -5.54
C LEU A 153 0.32 -4.16 -4.93
N ALA A 154 1.05 -5.25 -4.78
CA ALA A 154 0.53 -6.49 -4.23
C ALA A 154 0.09 -6.31 -2.77
N ALA A 155 0.84 -5.52 -1.98
CA ALA A 155 0.46 -5.17 -0.60
C ALA A 155 -0.84 -4.36 -0.56
N CYS A 156 -0.95 -3.33 -1.40
CA CYS A 156 -2.13 -2.47 -1.46
C CYS A 156 -3.36 -3.26 -1.94
N LEU A 157 -3.21 -4.10 -2.96
CA LEU A 157 -4.29 -4.95 -3.46
C LEU A 157 -4.76 -5.95 -2.40
N TRP A 158 -3.83 -6.62 -1.72
CA TRP A 158 -4.17 -7.59 -0.69
C TRP A 158 -4.95 -6.94 0.47
N LEU A 159 -4.42 -5.85 1.03
CA LEU A 159 -5.11 -5.11 2.09
C LEU A 159 -6.47 -4.58 1.60
N GLY A 160 -6.50 -4.01 0.41
CA GLY A 160 -7.71 -3.41 -0.18
C GLY A 160 -8.84 -4.42 -0.36
N LEU A 161 -8.51 -5.61 -0.86
CA LEU A 161 -9.46 -6.71 -1.03
C LEU A 161 -10.05 -7.14 0.31
N ILE A 162 -9.23 -7.24 1.35
CA ILE A 162 -9.68 -7.61 2.70
C ILE A 162 -10.62 -6.53 3.27
N ILE A 163 -10.24 -5.24 3.17
CA ILE A 163 -11.07 -4.12 3.64
C ILE A 163 -12.43 -4.12 2.94
N CYS A 164 -12.43 -4.22 1.60
CA CYS A 164 -13.68 -4.23 0.83
C CYS A 164 -14.54 -5.46 1.10
N TYR A 165 -13.93 -6.63 1.33
CA TYR A 165 -14.64 -7.83 1.75
C TYR A 165 -15.32 -7.63 3.12
N LEU A 166 -14.62 -7.10 4.12
CA LEU A 166 -15.19 -6.85 5.45
C LEU A 166 -16.35 -5.85 5.38
N LEU A 167 -16.21 -4.78 4.60
CA LEU A 167 -17.30 -3.81 4.38
C LEU A 167 -18.48 -4.43 3.63
N THR A 168 -18.24 -5.36 2.71
CA THR A 168 -19.34 -6.07 2.03
C THR A 168 -20.04 -7.00 3.01
N PHE A 169 -19.28 -7.73 3.84
CA PHE A 169 -19.83 -8.66 4.83
C PHE A 169 -20.79 -7.99 5.82
N THR A 170 -20.49 -6.77 6.25
CA THR A 170 -21.33 -6.01 7.18
C THR A 170 -22.62 -5.51 6.54
N HIS A 171 -22.62 -5.23 5.23
CA HIS A 171 -23.76 -4.65 4.52
C HIS A 171 -24.62 -5.67 3.75
N ASN A 172 -24.02 -6.74 3.22
CA ASN A 172 -24.70 -7.74 2.39
C ASN A 172 -24.03 -9.12 2.52
N LYS A 173 -24.79 -10.11 3.01
CA LYS A 173 -24.31 -11.49 3.21
C LYS A 173 -24.65 -12.43 2.04
N ASN A 174 -25.27 -11.92 0.98
CA ASN A 174 -25.62 -12.74 -0.18
C ASN A 174 -24.35 -13.23 -0.89
N ASN A 175 -24.36 -14.49 -1.34
CA ASN A 175 -23.25 -15.13 -2.05
C ASN A 175 -21.93 -15.15 -1.27
N LEU A 176 -22.00 -15.14 0.07
CA LEU A 176 -20.83 -15.15 0.94
C LEU A 176 -19.79 -16.23 0.59
N PRO A 177 -20.15 -17.51 0.34
CA PRO A 177 -19.17 -18.53 -0.03
C PRO A 177 -18.40 -18.19 -1.32
N HIS A 178 -19.11 -17.69 -2.34
CA HIS A 178 -18.51 -17.30 -3.62
C HIS A 178 -17.56 -16.12 -3.47
N ASN A 179 -18.01 -15.05 -2.78
CA ASN A 179 -17.19 -13.86 -2.55
C ASN A 179 -15.92 -14.20 -1.74
N THR A 180 -16.06 -15.09 -0.75
CA THR A 180 -14.93 -15.53 0.08
C THR A 180 -13.93 -16.36 -0.70
N GLN A 181 -14.40 -17.23 -1.60
CA GLN A 181 -13.53 -18.00 -2.47
C GLN A 181 -12.74 -17.08 -3.42
N GLN A 182 -13.41 -16.12 -4.08
CA GLN A 182 -12.76 -15.15 -4.95
C GLN A 182 -11.73 -14.27 -4.22
N LEU A 183 -12.07 -13.82 -3.00
CA LEU A 183 -11.12 -13.15 -2.12
C LEU A 183 -9.88 -14.02 -1.87
N SER A 184 -10.08 -15.29 -1.49
CA SER A 184 -8.98 -16.19 -1.17
C SER A 184 -8.06 -16.46 -2.36
N GLU A 185 -8.62 -16.60 -3.57
CA GLU A 185 -7.85 -16.79 -4.81
C GLU A 185 -6.98 -15.57 -5.12
N LEU A 186 -7.57 -14.38 -5.11
CA LEU A 186 -6.85 -13.13 -5.35
C LEU A 186 -5.82 -12.81 -4.25
N ALA A 187 -6.16 -13.05 -2.98
CA ALA A 187 -5.25 -12.89 -1.86
C ALA A 187 -4.04 -13.83 -1.98
N THR A 188 -4.25 -15.06 -2.49
CA THR A 188 -3.14 -16.00 -2.75
C THR A 188 -2.18 -15.47 -3.82
N LEU A 189 -2.72 -14.88 -4.90
CA LEU A 189 -1.90 -14.27 -5.95
C LEU A 189 -1.10 -13.07 -5.44
N CYS A 190 -1.75 -12.19 -4.66
CA CYS A 190 -1.07 -11.05 -4.04
C CYS A 190 0.04 -11.53 -3.09
N LEU A 191 -0.25 -12.55 -2.29
CA LEU A 191 0.72 -13.14 -1.38
C LEU A 191 1.92 -13.74 -2.12
N MET A 192 1.68 -14.47 -3.21
CA MET A 192 2.76 -15.02 -4.04
C MET A 192 3.66 -13.91 -4.60
N ALA A 193 3.06 -12.83 -5.12
CA ALA A 193 3.81 -11.67 -5.59
C ALA A 193 4.61 -11.02 -4.45
N LEU A 194 4.03 -10.86 -3.26
CA LEU A 194 4.70 -10.30 -2.08
C LEU A 194 5.91 -11.12 -1.64
N VAL A 195 5.78 -12.44 -1.60
CA VAL A 195 6.87 -13.35 -1.19
C VAL A 195 8.01 -13.28 -2.22
N LEU A 196 7.71 -13.39 -3.51
CA LEU A 196 8.72 -13.38 -4.56
C LEU A 196 9.46 -12.03 -4.63
N THR A 197 8.72 -10.93 -4.64
CA THR A 197 9.30 -9.58 -4.69
C THR A 197 10.03 -9.22 -3.40
N GLY A 198 9.47 -9.56 -2.24
CA GLY A 198 10.11 -9.31 -0.94
C GLY A 198 11.40 -10.12 -0.76
N PHE A 199 11.44 -11.35 -1.27
CA PHE A 199 12.65 -12.16 -1.29
C PHE A 199 13.72 -11.54 -2.21
N ALA A 200 13.35 -11.12 -3.42
CA ALA A 200 14.26 -10.46 -4.35
C ALA A 200 14.85 -9.16 -3.78
N ASP A 201 14.02 -8.32 -3.16
CA ASP A 201 14.47 -7.08 -2.51
C ASP A 201 15.39 -7.37 -1.32
N SER A 202 15.04 -8.35 -0.47
CA SER A 202 15.86 -8.72 0.69
C SER A 202 17.23 -9.25 0.26
N LEU A 203 17.29 -10.05 -0.80
CA LEU A 203 18.54 -10.58 -1.34
C LEU A 203 19.45 -9.46 -1.89
N ARG A 204 18.87 -8.50 -2.60
CA ARG A 204 19.60 -7.33 -3.11
C ARG A 204 20.21 -6.52 -1.96
N ILE A 205 19.40 -6.26 -0.93
CA ILE A 205 19.83 -5.46 0.21
C ILE A 205 20.91 -6.18 1.01
N TYR A 206 20.78 -7.49 1.19
CA TYR A 206 21.81 -8.32 1.81
C TYR A 206 23.16 -8.25 1.06
N GLN A 207 23.15 -8.26 -0.28
CA GLN A 207 24.37 -8.19 -1.09
C GLN A 207 25.09 -6.83 -1.02
N LEU A 208 24.37 -5.76 -0.69
CA LEU A 208 24.89 -4.40 -0.62
C LEU A 208 25.39 -4.02 0.78
N ALA A 209 25.09 -4.82 1.81
CA ALA A 209 25.32 -4.49 3.20
C ALA A 209 26.58 -5.18 3.78
N ASP A 210 27.52 -4.38 4.31
CA ASP A 210 28.78 -4.89 4.89
C ASP A 210 28.57 -5.66 6.21
N ASN A 211 27.57 -5.29 7.02
CA ASN A 211 27.29 -5.87 8.35
C ASN A 211 25.79 -6.11 8.59
N PHE A 212 25.11 -6.66 7.58
CA PHE A 212 23.65 -6.85 7.59
C PHE A 212 23.10 -7.43 8.90
N TRP A 213 23.67 -8.51 9.40
CA TRP A 213 23.14 -9.22 10.58
C TRP A 213 23.17 -8.41 11.88
N GLN A 214 24.01 -7.38 11.97
CA GLN A 214 24.11 -6.51 13.15
C GLN A 214 23.35 -5.19 12.96
N SER A 215 22.87 -4.90 11.75
CA SER A 215 22.22 -3.63 11.45
C SER A 215 20.82 -3.54 12.06
N ASN A 216 20.36 -2.32 12.34
CA ASN A 216 18.99 -2.09 12.78
C ASN A 216 17.98 -2.49 11.69
N TYR A 217 18.36 -2.37 10.41
CA TYR A 217 17.57 -2.83 9.29
C TYR A 217 17.21 -4.32 9.41
N ALA A 218 18.19 -5.19 9.66
CA ALA A 218 17.93 -6.63 9.78
C ALA A 218 17.01 -6.96 10.97
N LYS A 219 17.17 -6.29 12.12
CA LYS A 219 16.28 -6.48 13.29
C LYS A 219 14.82 -6.19 12.94
N ILE A 220 14.56 -5.06 12.28
CA ILE A 220 13.21 -4.66 11.86
C ILE A 220 12.69 -5.58 10.75
N LEU A 221 13.57 -6.03 9.84
CA LEU A 221 13.20 -7.01 8.81
C LEU A 221 12.74 -8.34 9.43
N PHE A 222 13.47 -8.87 10.42
CA PHE A 222 13.06 -10.09 11.13
C PHE A 222 11.75 -9.91 11.89
N LEU A 223 11.52 -8.75 12.50
CA LEU A 223 10.23 -8.41 13.10
C LEU A 223 9.11 -8.44 12.04
N LYS A 224 9.33 -7.81 10.87
CA LYS A 224 8.39 -7.84 9.74
C LYS A 224 8.08 -9.27 9.31
N LEU A 225 9.11 -10.12 9.17
CA LEU A 225 8.95 -11.53 8.80
C LEU A 225 8.17 -12.33 9.85
N ALA A 226 8.40 -12.08 11.14
CA ALA A 226 7.64 -12.71 12.22
C ALA A 226 6.15 -12.33 12.17
N ILE A 227 5.84 -11.05 11.95
CA ILE A 227 4.46 -10.57 11.81
C ILE A 227 3.80 -11.18 10.55
N ILE A 228 4.53 -11.26 9.43
CA ILE A 228 4.05 -11.91 8.21
C ILE A 228 3.78 -13.41 8.46
N ALA A 229 4.63 -14.11 9.20
CA ALA A 229 4.40 -15.52 9.55
C ALA A 229 3.10 -15.71 10.36
N ILE A 230 2.76 -14.78 11.25
CA ILE A 230 1.48 -14.76 11.97
C ILE A 230 0.33 -14.54 10.99
N ALA A 231 0.44 -13.54 10.10
CA ALA A 231 -0.58 -13.27 9.08
C ALA A 231 -0.84 -14.49 8.19
N LEU A 232 0.23 -15.16 7.73
CA LEU A 232 0.18 -16.38 6.94
C LEU A 232 -0.51 -17.53 7.67
N SER A 233 -0.22 -17.69 8.97
CA SER A 233 -0.84 -18.72 9.80
C SER A 233 -2.34 -18.48 9.98
N LEU A 234 -2.74 -17.21 10.17
CA LEU A 234 -4.15 -16.81 10.21
C LEU A 234 -4.84 -17.05 8.86
N ALA A 235 -4.23 -16.64 7.76
CA ALA A 235 -4.75 -16.83 6.41
C ALA A 235 -4.90 -18.32 6.05
N ALA A 236 -3.90 -19.15 6.41
CA ALA A 236 -3.96 -20.60 6.22
C ALA A 236 -5.09 -21.24 7.05
N THR A 237 -5.26 -20.80 8.31
CA THR A 237 -6.36 -21.26 9.17
C THR A 237 -7.72 -20.88 8.56
N ASN A 238 -7.85 -19.65 8.06
CA ASN A 238 -9.05 -19.19 7.37
C ASN A 238 -9.36 -20.03 6.14
N ARG A 239 -8.36 -20.33 5.31
CA ARG A 239 -8.53 -21.08 4.05
C ARG A 239 -8.84 -22.56 4.27
N PHE A 240 -8.07 -23.24 5.11
CA PHE A 240 -8.15 -24.71 5.23
C PHE A 240 -9.13 -25.19 6.29
N TYR A 241 -9.44 -24.36 7.30
CA TYR A 241 -10.28 -24.79 8.42
C TYR A 241 -11.62 -24.07 8.46
N THR A 242 -11.63 -22.74 8.30
CA THR A 242 -12.83 -21.92 8.49
C THR A 242 -13.67 -21.83 7.22
N LEU A 243 -13.05 -21.64 6.05
CA LEU A 243 -13.73 -21.54 4.75
C LEU A 243 -14.57 -22.79 4.41
N PRO A 244 -14.10 -24.05 4.58
CA PRO A 244 -14.93 -25.23 4.34
C PRO A 244 -16.14 -25.33 5.29
N ARG A 245 -16.10 -24.61 6.41
CA ARG A 245 -17.14 -24.61 7.46
C ARG A 245 -17.86 -23.26 7.57
N LEU A 246 -17.80 -22.43 6.52
CA LEU A 246 -18.26 -21.05 6.56
C LEU A 246 -19.73 -20.92 7.00
N ALA A 247 -20.59 -21.86 6.61
CA ALA A 247 -22.00 -21.90 7.02
C ALA A 247 -22.19 -21.92 8.55
N ASN A 248 -21.29 -22.60 9.28
CA ASN A 248 -21.37 -22.76 10.73
C ASN A 248 -20.41 -21.83 11.50
N LYS A 249 -19.40 -21.27 10.81
CA LYS A 249 -18.31 -20.49 11.43
C LYS A 249 -18.13 -19.09 10.84
N ALA A 250 -19.16 -18.51 10.23
CA ALA A 250 -19.08 -17.18 9.60
C ALA A 250 -18.58 -16.08 10.55
N SER A 251 -19.00 -16.09 11.83
CA SER A 251 -18.52 -15.10 12.81
C SER A 251 -17.02 -15.26 13.12
N LEU A 252 -16.55 -16.50 13.29
CA LEU A 252 -15.12 -16.78 13.50
C LEU A 252 -14.28 -16.37 12.28
N PHE A 253 -14.78 -16.64 11.08
CA PHE A 253 -14.13 -16.22 9.84
C PHE A 253 -13.92 -14.71 9.81
N CYS A 254 -14.97 -13.93 10.05
CA CYS A 254 -14.88 -12.48 10.03
C CYS A 254 -14.00 -11.91 11.13
N TRP A 255 -14.01 -12.52 12.31
CA TRP A 255 -13.11 -12.12 13.39
C TRP A 255 -11.64 -12.36 13.02
N LEU A 256 -11.33 -13.53 12.43
CA LEU A 256 -9.98 -13.83 11.96
C LEU A 256 -9.55 -12.90 10.82
N VAL A 257 -10.42 -12.59 9.86
CA VAL A 257 -10.13 -11.63 8.77
C VAL A 257 -9.95 -10.21 9.30
N ALA A 258 -10.69 -9.81 10.33
CA ALA A 258 -10.50 -8.53 11.00
C ALA A 258 -9.13 -8.45 11.69
N ILE A 259 -8.71 -9.50 12.38
CA ILE A 259 -7.35 -9.60 12.95
C ILE A 259 -6.30 -9.59 11.84
N GLU A 260 -6.51 -10.33 10.77
CA GLU A 260 -5.62 -10.35 9.60
C GLU A 260 -5.43 -8.94 9.04
N SER A 261 -6.49 -8.13 8.97
CA SER A 261 -6.43 -6.72 8.55
C SER A 261 -5.54 -5.87 9.48
N ILE A 262 -5.69 -6.05 10.80
CA ILE A 262 -4.88 -5.33 11.80
C ILE A 262 -3.41 -5.75 11.67
N VAL A 263 -3.14 -7.06 11.54
CA VAL A 263 -1.79 -7.59 11.38
C VAL A 263 -1.16 -7.06 10.10
N ILE A 264 -1.87 -7.04 8.97
CA ILE A 264 -1.37 -6.46 7.72
C ILE A 264 -1.14 -4.95 7.85
N GLY A 265 -2.02 -4.23 8.55
CA GLY A 265 -1.82 -2.82 8.88
C GLY A 265 -0.52 -2.59 9.67
N LEU A 266 -0.23 -3.46 10.64
CA LEU A 266 1.05 -3.44 11.38
C LEU A 266 2.23 -3.76 10.46
N VAL A 267 2.12 -4.75 9.57
CA VAL A 267 3.16 -5.07 8.58
C VAL A 267 3.44 -3.85 7.70
N LEU A 268 2.42 -3.11 7.27
CA LEU A 268 2.59 -1.89 6.49
C LEU A 268 3.28 -0.79 7.30
N GLY A 269 2.90 -0.58 8.55
CA GLY A 269 3.58 0.37 9.44
C GLY A 269 5.07 0.06 9.61
N VAL A 270 5.38 -1.21 9.90
CA VAL A 270 6.77 -1.69 10.03
C VAL A 270 7.52 -1.59 8.69
N ALA A 271 6.86 -1.89 7.57
CA ALA A 271 7.45 -1.79 6.24
C ALA A 271 7.76 -0.34 5.85
N SER A 272 6.86 0.60 6.16
CA SER A 272 7.08 2.04 5.95
C SER A 272 8.26 2.54 6.76
N TYR A 273 8.36 2.14 8.03
CA TYR A 273 9.50 2.48 8.89
C TYR A 273 10.82 1.90 8.36
N LEU A 274 10.80 0.63 7.96
CA LEU A 274 11.96 -0.05 7.38
C LEU A 274 12.42 0.60 6.07
N GLY A 275 11.50 1.18 5.28
CA GLY A 275 11.82 1.89 4.05
C GLY A 275 12.67 3.16 4.24
N GLY A 276 12.60 3.79 5.42
CA GLY A 276 13.43 4.95 5.77
C GLY A 276 14.78 4.59 6.39
N LEU A 277 15.01 3.31 6.74
CA LEU A 277 16.28 2.87 7.32
C LEU A 277 17.33 2.59 6.23
N MET A 278 18.59 2.90 6.54
CA MET A 278 19.73 2.45 5.75
C MET A 278 20.05 0.97 6.07
N PRO A 279 20.33 0.13 5.05
CA PRO A 279 20.68 -1.29 5.20
C PRO A 279 21.83 -1.62 6.15
#